data_AF-A0A2V7R9Z8-F1
#
_entry.id   AF-A0A2V7R9Z8-F1
#
_cell.length_a   1.000
_cell.length_b   1.000
_cell.length_c   1.000
_cell.angle_alpha   90.00
_cell.angle_beta   90.00
_cell.angle_gamma   90.00
#
_symmetry.space_group_name_H-M   'P 1'
#
loop_
_entity.id
_entity.type
_entity.pdbx_description
1 polymer ?
#
loop_
_entity_poly.entity_id
_entity_poly.type
_entity_poly.pdbx_seq_one_letter_code
_entity_poly.pdbx_strand_id
1 'polypeptide(L)'
;MTLNRAGDRAGAADLARRSLASTQRGSRAETCRLRVMLAYAEMQLAHRDTANALLSKADSTCEATTAKMEMAHDLASLHQDLASRAGPRASPSADGSWATADPRNLGLDVLALERHLRICERTGADACLVVYRDTIVQEWYSPRYREPMYAMSSTKSIPAVLVGMLLDERRLGSVDDRVCTYIRSWCDGIRGHVTVRHLLSMTSGLPRMYANGVGYTSDKDEFVEDLIPTNEPGTSWAYSHEGAQRHARPSRYRCAHPAGSRFGGGSNADKAFCRRA
;
A
#
# COMPACT_ATOMS: atom_id res chain seq x y z
N MET A 1 -14.52 11.58 10.42
CA MET A 1 -13.36 11.07 9.65
C MET A 1 -12.83 12.05 8.59
N THR A 2 -13.67 12.91 8.00
CA THR A 2 -13.24 13.83 6.93
C THR A 2 -12.17 14.84 7.36
N LEU A 3 -12.21 15.32 8.60
CA LEU A 3 -11.24 16.31 9.12
C LEU A 3 -9.83 15.74 9.30
N ASN A 4 -9.69 14.47 9.72
CA ASN A 4 -8.38 13.81 9.80
C ASN A 4 -7.74 13.62 8.41
N ARG A 5 -8.56 13.50 7.35
CA ARG A 5 -8.07 13.36 5.97
C ARG A 5 -7.64 14.69 5.34
N ALA A 6 -8.06 15.83 5.88
CA ALA A 6 -7.70 17.15 5.36
C ALA A 6 -6.40 17.71 5.97
N GLY A 7 -5.77 16.99 6.92
CA GLY A 7 -4.54 17.42 7.59
C GLY A 7 -4.74 18.39 8.77
N ASP A 8 -5.95 18.94 8.97
CA ASP A 8 -6.27 19.80 10.11
C ASP A 8 -6.56 18.97 11.38
N ARG A 9 -5.50 18.43 11.97
CA ARG A 9 -5.56 17.58 13.17
C ARG A 9 -5.99 18.37 14.41
N ALA A 10 -5.59 19.64 14.52
CA ALA A 10 -5.99 20.50 15.62
C ALA A 10 -7.50 20.80 15.56
N GLY A 11 -8.02 21.20 14.40
CA GLY A 11 -9.45 21.40 14.21
C GLY A 11 -10.26 20.12 14.38
N ALA A 12 -9.74 18.97 13.92
CA ALA A 12 -10.35 17.66 14.16
C ALA A 12 -10.43 17.32 15.66
N ALA A 13 -9.34 17.54 16.41
CA ALA A 13 -9.30 17.33 17.85
C ALA A 13 -10.30 18.25 18.57
N ASP A 14 -10.31 19.54 18.22
CA ASP A 14 -11.21 20.52 18.82
C ASP A 14 -12.68 20.23 18.53
N LEU A 15 -13.02 19.83 17.31
CA LEU A 15 -14.37 19.40 17.00
C LEU A 15 -14.77 18.18 17.82
N ALA A 16 -13.91 17.16 17.89
CA ALA A 16 -14.20 15.94 18.65
C ALA A 16 -14.37 16.24 20.15
N ARG A 17 -13.54 17.11 20.74
CA ARG A 17 -13.68 17.57 22.13
C ARG A 17 -15.02 18.27 22.36
N ARG A 18 -15.40 19.21 21.49
CA ARG A 18 -16.70 19.91 21.59
C ARG A 18 -17.88 18.96 21.45
N SER A 19 -17.83 18.03 20.50
CA SER A 19 -18.88 17.01 20.33
C SER A 19 -19.01 16.09 21.54
N LEU A 20 -17.90 15.71 22.18
CA LEU A 20 -17.92 14.90 23.40
C LEU A 20 -18.42 15.68 24.64
N ALA A 21 -18.27 17.01 24.65
CA ALA A 21 -18.75 17.89 25.71
C ALA A 21 -20.22 18.34 25.53
N SER A 22 -20.82 18.09 24.36
CA SER A 22 -22.21 18.43 24.05
C SER A 22 -23.20 17.73 24.99
N THR A 23 -24.26 18.44 25.38
CA THR A 23 -25.39 17.91 26.15
C THR A 23 -26.27 16.96 25.33
N GLN A 24 -26.22 17.03 24.00
CA GLN A 24 -26.83 16.05 23.11
C GLN A 24 -25.93 14.82 23.03
N ARG A 25 -26.19 13.81 23.87
CA ARG A 25 -25.45 12.54 23.83
C ARG A 25 -25.88 11.75 22.59
N GLY A 26 -24.95 11.59 21.66
CA GLY A 26 -25.06 10.58 20.60
C GLY A 26 -25.06 9.16 21.17
N SER A 27 -25.27 8.18 20.30
CA SER A 27 -25.15 6.77 20.63
C SER A 27 -23.77 6.42 21.21
N ARG A 28 -23.71 5.31 21.95
CA ARG A 28 -22.43 4.76 22.46
C ARG A 28 -21.45 4.50 21.30
N ALA A 29 -21.95 4.09 20.15
CA ALA A 29 -21.16 3.90 18.93
C ALA A 29 -20.59 5.21 18.37
N GLU A 30 -21.36 6.30 18.32
CA GLU A 30 -20.84 7.62 17.93
C GLU A 30 -19.81 8.16 18.92
N THR A 31 -20.06 7.96 20.22
CA THR A 31 -19.11 8.34 21.27
C THR A 31 -17.79 7.56 21.14
N CYS A 32 -17.85 6.27 20.82
CA CYS A 32 -16.68 5.45 20.48
C CYS A 32 -15.91 6.08 19.30
N ARG A 33 -16.59 6.34 18.16
CA ARG A 33 -15.94 6.93 16.97
C ARG A 33 -15.27 8.27 17.28
N LEU A 34 -15.93 9.15 18.03
CA LEU A 34 -15.39 10.45 18.42
C LEU A 34 -14.13 10.31 19.30
N ARG A 35 -14.14 9.40 20.28
CA ARG A 35 -12.99 9.15 21.15
C ARG A 35 -11.79 8.60 20.40
N VAL A 36 -12.00 7.64 19.49
CA VAL A 36 -10.94 7.08 18.66
C VAL A 36 -10.37 8.15 17.71
N MET A 37 -11.23 8.95 17.07
CA MET A 37 -10.78 10.05 16.22
C MET A 37 -9.97 11.10 16.99
N LEU A 38 -10.38 11.42 18.23
CA LEU A 38 -9.65 12.35 19.09
C LEU A 38 -8.31 11.78 19.53
N ALA A 39 -8.26 10.52 19.97
CA ALA A 39 -7.01 9.84 20.32
C ALA A 39 -6.03 9.83 19.14
N TYR A 40 -6.52 9.53 17.93
CA TYR A 40 -5.72 9.62 16.71
C TYR A 40 -5.19 11.02 16.45
N ALA A 41 -6.04 12.05 16.50
CA ALA A 41 -5.62 13.43 16.25
C ALA A 41 -4.52 13.88 17.24
N GLU A 42 -4.68 13.57 18.53
CA GLU A 42 -3.73 13.90 19.60
C GLU A 42 -2.40 13.16 19.42
N MET A 43 -2.46 11.89 19.03
CA MET A 43 -1.26 11.10 18.71
C MET A 43 -0.49 11.73 17.55
N GLN A 44 -1.19 12.19 16.51
CA GLN A 44 -0.59 12.85 15.35
C GLN A 44 -0.06 14.26 15.65
N LEU A 45 -0.54 14.89 16.73
CA LEU A 45 -0.03 16.16 17.30
C LEU A 45 1.13 15.92 18.31
N ALA A 46 1.59 14.67 18.45
CA ALA A 46 2.62 14.26 19.41
C ALA A 46 2.23 14.41 20.90
N HIS A 47 0.95 14.53 21.22
CA HIS A 47 0.43 14.54 22.59
C HIS A 47 0.18 13.11 23.10
N ARG A 48 1.25 12.30 23.21
CA ARG A 48 1.13 10.86 23.52
C ARG A 48 0.37 10.56 24.81
N ASP A 49 0.63 11.30 25.88
CA ASP A 49 -0.03 11.06 27.18
C ASP A 49 -1.55 11.30 27.10
N THR A 50 -1.94 12.39 26.42
CA THR A 50 -3.34 12.71 26.15
C THR A 50 -3.98 11.65 25.27
N ALA A 51 -3.31 11.24 24.19
CA ALA A 51 -3.77 10.19 23.28
C ALA A 51 -3.96 8.84 24.01
N ASN A 52 -3.02 8.49 24.89
CA ASN A 52 -3.09 7.27 25.70
C ASN A 52 -4.31 7.28 26.64
N ALA A 53 -4.52 8.39 27.37
CA ALA A 53 -5.67 8.54 28.26
C ALA A 53 -7.01 8.51 27.50
N LEU A 54 -7.05 9.03 26.28
CA LEU A 54 -8.22 8.99 25.42
C LEU A 54 -8.48 7.59 24.85
N LEU A 55 -7.43 6.86 24.49
CA LEU A 55 -7.55 5.50 23.95
C LEU A 55 -8.10 4.54 25.01
N SER A 56 -7.63 4.60 26.27
CA SER A 56 -8.19 3.78 27.35
C SER A 56 -9.69 4.06 27.58
N LYS A 57 -10.11 5.33 27.45
CA LYS A 57 -11.54 5.71 27.49
C LYS A 57 -12.28 5.23 26.24
N ALA A 58 -11.64 5.21 25.08
CA ALA A 58 -12.23 4.69 23.86
C ALA A 58 -12.51 3.18 24.00
N ASP A 59 -11.56 2.38 24.48
CA ASP A 59 -11.71 0.93 24.63
C ASP A 59 -12.97 0.57 25.42
N SER A 60 -13.10 1.12 26.63
CA SER A 60 -14.29 0.91 27.49
C SER A 60 -15.60 1.39 26.85
N THR A 61 -15.54 2.45 26.04
CA THR A 61 -16.73 2.99 25.35
C THR A 61 -17.13 2.13 24.17
N CYS A 62 -16.14 1.62 23.43
CA CYS A 62 -16.31 0.84 22.23
C CYS A 62 -16.74 -0.61 22.53
N GLU A 63 -16.45 -1.14 23.72
CA GLU A 63 -16.92 -2.46 24.18
C GLU A 63 -18.38 -2.73 23.81
N ALA A 64 -18.63 -3.89 23.17
CA ALA A 64 -19.95 -4.33 22.70
C ALA A 64 -20.70 -3.35 21.77
N THR A 65 -19.99 -2.48 21.05
CA THR A 65 -20.58 -1.62 20.01
C THR A 65 -20.21 -2.08 18.60
N THR A 66 -21.07 -1.83 17.62
CA THR A 66 -20.77 -2.06 16.19
C THR A 66 -19.57 -1.23 15.72
N ALA A 67 -19.38 -0.03 16.29
CA ALA A 67 -18.25 0.83 16.00
C ALA A 67 -16.89 0.19 16.33
N LYS A 68 -16.81 -0.69 17.35
CA LYS A 68 -15.56 -1.40 17.67
C LYS A 68 -15.12 -2.31 16.53
N MET A 69 -16.06 -2.97 15.86
CA MET A 69 -15.76 -3.82 14.70
C MET A 69 -15.36 -2.98 13.49
N GLU A 70 -16.10 -1.90 13.22
CA GLU A 70 -15.79 -0.96 12.13
C GLU A 70 -14.39 -0.34 12.28
N MET A 71 -13.97 -0.06 13.52
CA MET A 71 -12.71 0.61 13.84
C MET A 71 -11.64 -0.34 14.38
N ALA A 72 -11.82 -1.66 14.25
CA ALA A 72 -10.92 -2.64 14.88
C ALA A 72 -9.47 -2.46 14.44
N HIS A 73 -9.25 -2.18 13.15
CA HIS A 73 -7.93 -1.88 12.61
C HIS A 73 -7.35 -0.58 13.19
N ASP A 74 -8.10 0.52 13.15
CA ASP A 74 -7.66 1.82 13.67
C ASP A 74 -7.30 1.76 15.18
N LEU A 75 -8.12 1.06 15.97
CA LEU A 75 -7.89 0.82 17.39
C LEU A 75 -6.62 0.00 17.63
N ALA A 76 -6.45 -1.10 16.90
CA ALA A 76 -5.26 -1.95 17.02
C ALA A 76 -3.98 -1.18 16.66
N SER A 77 -4.00 -0.40 15.56
CA SER A 77 -2.88 0.45 15.16
C SER A 77 -2.56 1.52 16.20
N LEU A 78 -3.57 2.20 16.75
CA LEU A 78 -3.35 3.21 17.81
C LEU A 78 -2.73 2.61 19.08
N HIS A 79 -3.18 1.41 19.49
CA HIS A 79 -2.61 0.68 20.62
C HIS A 79 -1.14 0.33 20.37
N GLN A 80 -0.82 -0.21 19.19
CA GLN A 80 0.56 -0.51 18.81
C GLN A 80 1.42 0.75 18.75
N ASP A 81 0.91 1.83 18.17
CA ASP A 81 1.60 3.11 18.05
C ASP A 81 1.96 3.70 19.41
N LEU A 82 1.02 3.68 20.37
CA LEU A 82 1.22 4.21 21.72
C LEU A 82 2.11 3.30 22.58
N ALA A 83 1.98 1.98 22.42
CA ALA A 83 2.83 0.99 23.10
C ALA A 83 4.26 0.97 22.56
N SER A 84 4.46 1.30 21.29
CA SER A 84 5.79 1.40 20.70
C SER A 84 6.58 2.51 21.39
N ARG A 85 7.78 2.20 21.88
CA ARG A 85 8.80 3.24 22.09
C ARG A 85 9.05 3.87 20.74
N ALA A 86 9.16 5.19 20.68
CA ALA A 86 9.46 5.87 19.44
C ALA A 86 10.72 5.22 18.82
N GLY A 87 10.51 4.42 17.77
CA GLY A 87 11.60 3.86 16.98
C GLY A 87 12.50 5.01 16.51
N PRO A 88 13.78 4.72 16.20
CA PRO A 88 14.66 5.72 15.64
C PRO A 88 13.96 6.41 14.46
N ARG A 89 14.00 7.74 14.43
CA ARG A 89 13.44 8.49 13.30
C ARG A 89 14.12 7.99 12.03
N ALA A 90 13.32 7.70 11.01
CA ALA A 90 13.91 7.42 9.70
C ALA A 90 14.77 8.61 9.29
N SER A 91 15.94 8.28 8.78
CA SER A 91 16.89 9.21 8.19
C SER A 91 17.10 8.79 6.75
N PRO A 92 17.48 9.73 5.87
CA PRO A 92 17.88 9.43 4.51
C PRO A 92 18.76 8.19 4.41
N SER A 93 18.50 7.32 3.43
CA SER A 93 19.29 6.09 3.29
C SER A 93 20.77 6.41 3.10
N ALA A 94 21.61 5.84 3.95
CA ALA A 94 23.07 5.94 3.86
C ALA A 94 23.72 4.63 3.37
N ASP A 95 22.91 3.72 2.81
CA ASP A 95 23.37 2.41 2.31
C ASP A 95 24.20 2.50 1.02
N GLY A 96 24.27 3.67 0.40
CA GLY A 96 25.03 3.92 -0.82
C GLY A 96 24.39 3.32 -2.07
N SER A 97 23.15 2.81 -1.98
CA SER A 97 22.42 2.26 -3.13
C SER A 97 22.08 3.34 -4.17
N TRP A 98 21.99 4.59 -3.74
CA TRP A 98 21.70 5.74 -4.58
C TRP A 98 22.72 6.86 -4.37
N ALA A 99 23.08 7.54 -5.46
CA ALA A 99 23.80 8.80 -5.37
C ALA A 99 22.88 9.88 -4.79
N THR A 100 23.46 10.82 -4.03
CA THR A 100 22.78 12.02 -3.54
C THR A 100 23.51 13.26 -4.04
N ALA A 101 22.76 14.32 -4.39
CA ALA A 101 23.37 15.57 -4.83
C ALA A 101 22.52 16.78 -4.44
N ASP A 102 23.21 17.92 -4.32
CA ASP A 102 22.54 19.20 -4.20
C ASP A 102 21.79 19.53 -5.52
N PRO A 103 20.47 19.77 -5.49
CA PRO A 103 19.70 20.10 -6.68
C PRO A 103 20.23 21.32 -7.45
N ARG A 104 20.93 22.25 -6.78
CA ARG A 104 21.56 23.43 -7.41
C ARG A 104 22.61 23.02 -8.45
N ASN A 105 23.39 21.98 -8.14
CA ASN A 105 24.45 21.49 -9.02
C ASN A 105 23.89 20.78 -10.26
N LEU A 106 22.60 20.43 -10.24
CA LEU A 106 21.89 19.77 -11.33
C LEU A 106 20.97 20.73 -12.10
N GLY A 107 21.00 22.03 -11.80
CA GLY A 107 20.18 23.04 -12.45
C GLY A 107 18.68 22.94 -12.12
N LEU A 108 18.33 22.32 -11.00
CA LEU A 108 16.94 22.18 -10.56
C LEU A 108 16.48 23.42 -9.77
N ASP A 109 15.19 23.78 -9.88
CA ASP A 109 14.58 24.86 -9.10
C ASP A 109 14.46 24.46 -7.62
N VAL A 110 15.37 24.98 -6.79
CA VAL A 110 15.39 24.75 -5.35
C VAL A 110 14.11 25.25 -4.68
N LEU A 111 13.57 26.39 -5.11
CA LEU A 111 12.34 26.93 -4.52
C LEU A 111 11.14 26.04 -4.83
N ALA A 112 11.12 25.35 -5.97
CA ALA A 112 10.11 24.34 -6.27
C ALA A 112 10.22 23.12 -5.34
N LEU A 113 11.44 22.64 -5.10
CA LEU A 113 11.68 21.52 -4.17
C LEU A 113 11.30 21.91 -2.73
N GLU A 114 11.60 23.13 -2.28
CA GLU A 114 11.17 23.62 -0.98
C GLU A 114 9.64 23.75 -0.88
N ARG A 115 8.96 24.20 -1.95
CA ARG A 115 7.49 24.21 -2.01
C ARG A 115 6.92 22.80 -1.90
N HIS A 116 7.51 21.83 -2.60
CA HIS A 116 7.12 20.43 -2.51
C HIS A 116 7.28 19.87 -1.09
N LEU A 117 8.42 20.13 -0.45
CA LEU A 117 8.66 19.72 0.94
C LEU A 117 7.61 20.31 1.91
N ARG A 118 7.29 21.60 1.78
CA ARG A 118 6.24 22.24 2.59
C ARG A 118 4.86 21.61 2.37
N ILE A 119 4.57 21.11 1.17
CA ILE A 119 3.33 20.37 0.90
C ILE A 119 3.36 19.05 1.66
N CYS A 120 4.44 18.26 1.56
CA CYS A 120 4.60 17.00 2.28
C CYS A 120 4.40 17.15 3.79
N GLU A 121 5.02 18.17 4.39
CA GLU A 121 4.91 18.45 5.82
C GLU A 121 3.47 18.78 6.24
N ARG A 122 2.77 19.60 5.44
CA ARG A 122 1.43 20.09 5.79
C ARG A 122 0.30 19.10 5.46
N THR A 123 0.45 18.25 4.45
CA THR A 123 -0.59 17.28 4.05
C THR A 123 -0.57 16.01 4.88
N GLY A 124 0.41 15.85 5.77
CA GLY A 124 0.54 14.65 6.58
C GLY A 124 1.14 13.47 5.83
N ALA A 125 1.94 13.71 4.79
CA ALA A 125 2.76 12.66 4.20
C ALA A 125 3.70 12.04 5.25
N ASP A 126 4.00 10.74 5.10
CA ASP A 126 4.94 10.05 5.97
C ASP A 126 6.38 10.06 5.41
N ALA A 127 6.52 10.13 4.09
CA ALA A 127 7.81 10.29 3.41
C ALA A 127 7.63 11.01 2.07
N CYS A 128 8.68 11.67 1.60
CA CYS A 128 8.78 12.27 0.27
C CYS A 128 10.18 12.06 -0.30
N LEU A 129 10.24 11.66 -1.58
CA LEU A 129 11.48 11.35 -2.30
C LEU A 129 11.38 11.92 -3.71
N VAL A 130 12.42 12.63 -4.14
CA VAL A 130 12.59 13.10 -5.52
C VAL A 130 13.92 12.56 -6.05
N VAL A 131 13.82 11.80 -7.14
CA VAL A 131 14.97 11.26 -7.88
C VAL A 131 15.03 11.94 -9.24
N TYR A 132 16.20 12.44 -9.61
CA TYR A 132 16.47 13.04 -10.91
C TYR A 132 17.79 12.50 -11.45
N ARG A 133 17.76 11.90 -12.66
CA ARG A 133 18.94 11.30 -13.32
C ARG A 133 19.72 10.39 -12.37
N ASP A 134 19.04 9.37 -11.86
CA ASP A 134 19.60 8.35 -10.95
C ASP A 134 20.18 8.89 -9.63
N THR A 135 19.83 10.13 -9.27
CA THR A 135 20.35 10.82 -8.09
C THR A 135 19.19 11.32 -7.23
N ILE A 136 19.24 11.03 -5.94
CA ILE A 136 18.32 11.59 -4.96
C ILE A 136 18.68 13.07 -4.75
N VAL A 137 17.71 13.94 -4.98
CA VAL A 137 17.87 15.41 -4.85
C VAL A 137 17.01 16.00 -3.72
N GLN A 138 16.07 15.21 -3.21
CA GLN A 138 15.31 15.52 -2.01
C GLN A 138 14.81 14.22 -1.38
N GLU A 139 15.08 14.05 -0.09
CA GLU A 139 14.60 12.92 0.70
C GLU A 139 14.18 13.44 2.08
N TRP A 140 12.97 13.12 2.49
CA TRP A 140 12.40 13.58 3.74
C TRP A 140 11.48 12.51 4.32
N TYR A 141 11.54 12.37 5.65
CA TYR A 141 10.67 11.51 6.42
C TYR A 141 9.98 12.33 7.51
N SER A 142 8.68 12.11 7.65
CA SER A 142 7.88 12.69 8.73
C SER A 142 8.41 12.24 10.08
N PRO A 143 8.36 13.09 11.12
CA PRO A 143 8.63 12.67 12.50
C PRO A 143 7.71 11.56 13.01
N ARG A 144 6.66 11.19 12.27
CA ARG A 144 5.73 10.07 12.57
C ARG A 144 6.11 8.76 11.88
N TYR A 145 6.95 8.79 10.85
CA TYR A 145 7.36 7.59 10.14
C TYR A 145 8.22 6.70 11.07
N ARG A 146 7.84 5.42 11.19
CA ARG A 146 8.50 4.45 12.09
C ARG A 146 8.83 3.14 11.40
N GLU A 147 8.04 2.74 10.41
CA GLU A 147 8.13 1.45 9.74
C GLU A 147 7.80 1.58 8.24
N PRO A 148 8.24 0.62 7.41
CA PRO A 148 7.88 0.58 5.99
C PRO A 148 6.35 0.57 5.79
N MET A 149 5.90 1.34 4.80
CA MET A 149 4.49 1.43 4.46
C MET A 149 4.08 0.32 3.48
N TYR A 150 2.83 -0.13 3.57
CA TYR A 150 2.26 -1.00 2.53
C TYR A 150 2.24 -0.25 1.19
N ALA A 151 2.93 -0.79 0.17
CA ALA A 151 3.00 -0.19 -1.16
C ALA A 151 1.64 -0.18 -1.91
N MET A 152 0.66 -0.94 -1.41
CA MET A 152 -0.70 -1.01 -1.96
C MET A 152 -0.69 -1.26 -3.48
N SER A 153 -1.41 -0.44 -4.23
CA SER A 153 -1.54 -0.61 -5.68
C SER A 153 -0.26 -0.30 -6.46
N SER A 154 0.74 0.36 -5.86
CA SER A 154 2.03 0.59 -6.50
C SER A 154 2.75 -0.72 -6.82
N THR A 155 2.45 -1.81 -6.11
CA THR A 155 3.01 -3.15 -6.39
C THR A 155 2.65 -3.70 -7.76
N LYS A 156 1.58 -3.21 -8.43
CA LYS A 156 1.15 -3.72 -9.74
C LYS A 156 2.17 -3.50 -10.86
N SER A 157 3.08 -2.55 -10.71
CA SER A 157 4.19 -2.35 -11.65
C SER A 157 5.18 -3.51 -11.62
N ILE A 158 5.36 -4.18 -10.47
CA ILE A 158 6.32 -5.28 -10.32
C ILE A 158 5.96 -6.47 -11.21
N PRO A 159 4.74 -7.02 -11.19
CA PRO A 159 4.37 -8.07 -12.14
C PRO A 159 4.44 -7.64 -13.62
N ALA A 160 4.20 -6.37 -13.95
CA ALA A 160 4.35 -5.88 -15.32
C ALA A 160 5.81 -5.94 -15.79
N VAL A 161 6.76 -5.56 -14.93
CA VAL A 161 8.21 -5.73 -15.19
C VAL A 161 8.57 -7.20 -15.35
N LEU A 162 8.05 -8.08 -14.48
CA LEU A 162 8.28 -9.52 -14.58
C LEU A 162 7.77 -10.11 -15.90
N VAL A 163 6.61 -9.66 -16.40
CA VAL A 163 6.13 -10.05 -17.74
C VAL A 163 7.09 -9.57 -18.84
N GLY A 164 7.61 -8.35 -18.73
CA GLY A 164 8.65 -7.84 -19.63
C GLY A 164 9.90 -8.73 -19.65
N MET A 165 10.37 -9.16 -18.47
CA MET A 165 11.51 -10.08 -18.35
C MET A 165 11.20 -11.45 -18.99
N LEU A 166 10.00 -11.99 -18.78
CA LEU A 166 9.60 -13.28 -19.38
C LEU A 166 9.50 -13.22 -20.91
N LEU A 167 9.11 -12.07 -21.47
CA LEU A 167 9.15 -11.81 -22.92
C LEU A 167 10.58 -11.77 -23.45
N ASP A 168 11.47 -11.05 -22.77
CA ASP A 168 12.89 -10.95 -23.14
C ASP A 168 13.58 -12.32 -23.11
N GLU A 169 13.28 -13.13 -22.09
CA GLU A 169 13.74 -14.51 -21.94
C GLU A 169 13.05 -15.50 -22.91
N ARG A 170 12.10 -15.05 -23.74
CA ARG A 170 11.27 -15.88 -24.63
C ARG A 170 10.51 -17.00 -23.93
N ARG A 171 10.21 -16.83 -22.64
CA ARG A 171 9.39 -17.75 -21.83
C ARG A 171 7.90 -17.41 -21.93
N LEU A 172 7.59 -16.18 -22.31
CA LEU A 172 6.29 -15.72 -22.76
C LEU A 172 6.46 -15.30 -24.23
N GLY A 173 5.62 -15.81 -25.13
CA GLY A 173 5.73 -15.59 -26.56
C GLY A 173 5.33 -14.18 -26.98
N SER A 174 4.14 -13.74 -26.54
CA SER A 174 3.60 -12.42 -26.79
C SER A 174 2.62 -12.01 -25.69
N VAL A 175 2.48 -10.70 -25.45
CA VAL A 175 1.38 -10.19 -24.61
C VAL A 175 0.00 -10.50 -25.22
N ASP A 176 -0.08 -10.77 -26.52
CA ASP A 176 -1.32 -11.16 -27.19
C ASP A 176 -1.64 -12.66 -27.05
N ASP A 177 -0.75 -13.44 -26.43
CA ASP A 177 -1.02 -14.83 -26.12
C ASP A 177 -2.19 -14.93 -25.15
N ARG A 178 -3.04 -15.92 -25.40
CA ARG A 178 -4.10 -16.31 -24.45
C ARG A 178 -3.45 -16.76 -23.15
N VAL A 179 -3.98 -16.31 -22.02
CA VAL A 179 -3.58 -16.77 -20.68
C VAL A 179 -3.67 -18.30 -20.58
N CYS A 180 -4.65 -18.86 -21.29
CA CYS A 180 -4.92 -20.28 -21.32
C CYS A 180 -3.80 -21.15 -21.94
N THR A 181 -2.89 -20.54 -22.71
CA THR A 181 -1.65 -21.18 -23.18
C THR A 181 -0.73 -21.56 -22.02
N TYR A 182 -0.69 -20.72 -20.98
CA TYR A 182 0.20 -20.88 -19.83
C TYR A 182 -0.49 -21.50 -18.61
N ILE A 183 -1.81 -21.36 -18.55
CA ILE A 183 -2.66 -21.75 -17.42
C ILE A 183 -3.89 -22.48 -17.96
N ARG A 184 -3.88 -23.81 -17.89
CA ARG A 184 -4.94 -24.64 -18.49
C ARG A 184 -6.32 -24.43 -17.87
N SER A 185 -6.42 -24.08 -16.59
CA SER A 185 -7.71 -23.79 -15.92
C SER A 185 -8.46 -22.58 -16.50
N TRP A 186 -7.77 -21.76 -17.31
CA TRP A 186 -8.36 -20.61 -17.99
C TRP A 186 -8.79 -20.91 -19.42
N CYS A 187 -8.70 -22.16 -19.89
CA CYS A 187 -9.14 -22.52 -21.24
C CYS A 187 -10.65 -22.46 -21.44
N ASP A 188 -11.43 -22.58 -20.36
CA ASP A 188 -12.86 -22.80 -20.46
C ASP A 188 -13.67 -21.51 -20.56
N GLY A 189 -14.65 -21.51 -21.46
CA GLY A 189 -15.59 -20.40 -21.66
C GLY A 189 -14.91 -19.08 -21.99
N ILE A 190 -15.50 -17.97 -21.51
CA ILE A 190 -15.04 -16.61 -21.78
C ILE A 190 -13.61 -16.34 -21.30
N ARG A 191 -13.11 -17.08 -20.28
CA ARG A 191 -11.72 -16.98 -19.80
C ARG A 191 -10.72 -17.40 -20.87
N GLY A 192 -11.10 -18.33 -21.75
CA GLY A 192 -10.27 -18.80 -22.85
C GLY A 192 -9.88 -17.69 -23.82
N HIS A 193 -10.59 -16.56 -23.82
CA HIS A 193 -10.33 -15.41 -24.68
C HIS A 193 -9.47 -14.32 -24.01
N VAL A 194 -9.16 -14.46 -22.73
CA VAL A 194 -8.32 -13.49 -22.01
C VAL A 194 -6.87 -13.65 -22.45
N THR A 195 -6.23 -12.54 -22.84
CA THR A 195 -4.80 -12.48 -23.17
C THR A 195 -3.99 -11.89 -22.01
N VAL A 196 -2.67 -12.04 -22.05
CA VAL A 196 -1.77 -11.39 -21.08
C VAL A 196 -1.94 -9.87 -21.12
N ARG A 197 -2.10 -9.28 -22.33
CA ARG A 197 -2.39 -7.86 -22.53
C ARG A 197 -3.64 -7.44 -21.77
N HIS A 198 -4.73 -8.21 -21.88
CA HIS A 198 -5.98 -7.88 -21.19
C HIS A 198 -5.82 -7.83 -19.66
N LEU A 199 -4.99 -8.71 -19.09
CA LEU A 199 -4.70 -8.65 -17.66
C LEU A 199 -3.86 -7.38 -17.32
N LEU A 200 -2.81 -7.09 -18.10
CA LEU A 200 -1.92 -5.95 -17.88
C LEU A 200 -2.62 -4.60 -18.04
N SER A 201 -3.56 -4.49 -18.99
CA SER A 201 -4.31 -3.28 -19.29
C SER A 201 -5.63 -3.16 -18.53
N MET A 202 -5.96 -4.12 -17.66
CA MET A 202 -7.21 -4.16 -16.90
C MET A 202 -8.46 -4.16 -17.81
N THR A 203 -8.41 -4.93 -18.88
CA THR A 203 -9.50 -5.13 -19.85
C THR A 203 -9.88 -6.60 -20.00
N SER A 204 -9.58 -7.44 -19.00
CA SER A 204 -9.88 -8.89 -19.02
C SER A 204 -11.36 -9.24 -18.87
N GLY A 205 -12.20 -8.26 -18.55
CA GLY A 205 -13.61 -8.48 -18.22
C GLY A 205 -13.83 -9.03 -16.82
N LEU A 206 -12.79 -9.22 -16.01
CA LEU A 206 -12.94 -9.59 -14.59
C LEU A 206 -13.73 -8.52 -13.82
N PRO A 207 -14.61 -8.93 -12.90
CA PRO A 207 -15.38 -7.99 -12.10
C PRO A 207 -14.46 -7.18 -11.18
N ARG A 208 -14.81 -5.90 -10.98
CA ARG A 208 -14.15 -5.06 -9.99
C ARG A 208 -14.60 -5.45 -8.59
N MET A 209 -13.68 -5.94 -7.78
CA MET A 209 -13.96 -6.26 -6.37
C MET A 209 -13.49 -5.12 -5.45
N TYR A 210 -14.33 -4.79 -4.47
CA TYR A 210 -14.04 -3.77 -3.45
C TYR A 210 -13.88 -4.42 -2.06
N ALA A 211 -14.98 -4.79 -1.40
CA ALA A 211 -14.96 -5.27 -0.01
C ALA A 211 -14.57 -6.75 0.15
N ASN A 212 -14.68 -7.55 -0.91
CA ASN A 212 -14.44 -9.00 -0.90
C ASN A 212 -13.38 -9.41 -1.94
N GLY A 213 -12.51 -8.48 -2.35
CA GLY A 213 -11.48 -8.76 -3.36
C GLY A 213 -10.27 -9.50 -2.80
N VAL A 214 -9.26 -9.72 -3.66
CA VAL A 214 -8.01 -10.43 -3.29
C VAL A 214 -7.25 -9.84 -2.09
N GLY A 215 -7.56 -8.61 -1.68
CA GLY A 215 -6.99 -8.00 -0.47
C GLY A 215 -7.51 -8.60 0.85
N TYR A 216 -8.63 -9.32 0.83
CA TYR A 216 -9.35 -9.77 2.03
C TYR A 216 -9.52 -11.30 2.12
N THR A 217 -8.99 -12.04 1.16
CA THR A 217 -9.01 -13.51 1.14
C THR A 217 -7.67 -14.10 1.58
N SER A 218 -7.72 -15.26 2.23
CA SER A 218 -6.54 -16.02 2.63
C SER A 218 -5.86 -16.69 1.44
N ASP A 219 -6.65 -17.38 0.60
CA ASP A 219 -6.18 -17.95 -0.66
C ASP A 219 -6.61 -17.03 -1.81
N LYS A 220 -5.63 -16.30 -2.33
CA LYS A 220 -5.84 -15.34 -3.41
C LYS A 220 -5.86 -16.01 -4.77
N ASP A 221 -5.20 -17.17 -4.89
CA ASP A 221 -5.09 -17.87 -6.16
C ASP A 221 -6.37 -18.64 -6.42
N GLU A 222 -6.87 -19.40 -5.43
CA GLU A 222 -8.17 -20.05 -5.49
C GLU A 222 -9.28 -19.02 -5.76
N PHE A 223 -9.28 -17.91 -5.02
CA PHE A 223 -10.25 -16.84 -5.22
C PHE A 223 -10.27 -16.31 -6.66
N VAL A 224 -9.10 -16.06 -7.27
CA VAL A 224 -9.03 -15.58 -8.65
C VAL A 224 -9.39 -16.68 -9.66
N GLU A 225 -9.11 -17.94 -9.34
CA GLU A 225 -9.46 -19.09 -10.18
C GLU A 225 -10.97 -19.36 -10.24
N ASP A 226 -11.73 -18.91 -9.24
CA ASP A 226 -13.20 -19.00 -9.26
C ASP A 226 -13.88 -17.83 -9.99
N LEU A 227 -13.14 -16.78 -10.31
CA LEU A 227 -13.71 -15.63 -11.00
C LEU A 227 -13.92 -15.92 -12.49
N ILE A 228 -15.10 -15.53 -12.96
CA ILE A 228 -15.49 -15.57 -14.36
C ILE A 228 -15.62 -14.12 -14.85
N PRO A 229 -14.99 -13.75 -15.98
CA PRO A 229 -15.23 -12.47 -16.63
C PRO A 229 -16.72 -12.22 -16.86
N THR A 230 -17.19 -11.04 -16.48
CA THR A 230 -18.59 -10.62 -16.66
C THR A 230 -18.82 -9.93 -17.99
N ASN A 231 -17.74 -9.51 -18.67
CA ASN A 231 -17.76 -8.87 -19.99
C ASN A 231 -16.75 -9.54 -20.92
N GLU A 232 -16.96 -9.38 -22.23
CA GLU A 232 -16.00 -9.84 -23.23
C GLU A 232 -14.63 -9.16 -23.05
N PRO A 233 -13.52 -9.93 -23.02
CA PRO A 233 -12.19 -9.36 -22.87
C PRO A 233 -11.88 -8.35 -23.99
N GLY A 234 -11.33 -7.20 -23.61
CA GLY A 234 -10.98 -6.10 -24.52
C GLY A 234 -12.09 -5.07 -24.75
N THR A 235 -13.33 -5.32 -24.30
CA THR A 235 -14.47 -4.42 -24.58
C THR A 235 -14.64 -3.27 -23.59
N SER A 236 -14.09 -3.39 -22.38
CA SER A 236 -14.23 -2.37 -21.34
C SER A 236 -13.01 -2.35 -20.42
N TRP A 237 -12.70 -1.17 -19.87
CA TRP A 237 -11.68 -1.00 -18.86
C TRP A 237 -12.30 -1.09 -17.46
N ALA A 238 -11.77 -1.97 -16.63
CA ALA A 238 -12.20 -2.15 -15.25
C ALA A 238 -11.00 -2.42 -14.35
N TYR A 239 -10.62 -1.43 -13.53
CA TYR A 239 -9.58 -1.60 -12.51
C TYR A 239 -9.80 -2.88 -11.67
N SER A 240 -8.84 -3.80 -11.72
CA SER A 240 -8.94 -5.12 -11.08
C SER A 240 -7.66 -5.46 -10.32
N HIS A 241 -7.82 -5.85 -9.05
CA HIS A 241 -6.74 -6.38 -8.24
C HIS A 241 -6.49 -7.86 -8.57
N GLU A 242 -7.55 -8.55 -8.94
CA GLU A 242 -7.64 -9.97 -9.28
C GLU A 242 -6.82 -10.25 -10.55
N GLY A 243 -6.99 -9.40 -11.57
CA GLY A 243 -6.16 -9.44 -12.77
C GLY A 243 -4.68 -9.27 -12.42
N ALA A 244 -4.33 -8.32 -11.56
CA ALA A 244 -2.95 -8.09 -11.14
C ALA A 244 -2.36 -9.27 -10.34
N GLN A 245 -3.13 -9.88 -9.42
CA GLN A 245 -2.73 -11.09 -8.70
C GLN A 245 -2.35 -12.22 -9.67
N ARG A 246 -3.08 -12.38 -10.79
CA ARG A 246 -2.81 -13.48 -11.72
C ARG A 246 -1.45 -13.39 -12.43
N HIS A 247 -0.91 -12.19 -12.62
CA HIS A 247 0.42 -12.00 -13.24
C HIS A 247 1.56 -12.57 -12.39
N ALA A 248 1.36 -12.70 -11.07
CA ALA A 248 2.41 -13.05 -10.13
C ALA A 248 2.82 -14.54 -10.18
N ARG A 249 2.19 -15.36 -11.04
CA ARG A 249 2.53 -16.77 -11.21
C ARG A 249 3.16 -17.05 -12.57
N PRO A 250 4.49 -17.24 -12.65
CA PRO A 250 5.06 -18.09 -13.68
C PRO A 250 4.63 -19.52 -13.36
N SER A 251 3.75 -20.10 -14.17
CA SER A 251 3.42 -21.52 -14.05
C SER A 251 4.72 -22.34 -14.19
N ARG A 252 5.06 -23.07 -13.11
CA ARG A 252 6.16 -24.05 -12.98
C ARG A 252 7.59 -23.56 -12.65
N TYR A 253 7.77 -22.53 -11.83
CA TYR A 253 9.11 -22.27 -11.25
C TYR A 253 9.02 -22.09 -9.73
N ARG A 254 9.56 -23.06 -8.97
CA ARG A 254 9.85 -22.88 -7.54
C ARG A 254 11.08 -21.99 -7.43
N CYS A 255 10.90 -20.71 -7.17
CA CYS A 255 12.00 -19.88 -6.69
C CYS A 255 12.21 -20.18 -5.21
N ALA A 256 13.18 -21.05 -4.90
CA ALA A 256 13.60 -21.30 -3.53
C ALA A 256 14.54 -20.18 -3.07
N HIS A 257 14.05 -19.18 -2.33
CA HIS A 257 14.96 -18.31 -1.58
C HIS A 257 15.60 -19.11 -0.44
N PRO A 258 16.94 -19.20 -0.35
CA PRO A 258 17.56 -19.67 0.89
C PRO A 258 17.29 -18.61 1.95
N ALA A 259 16.79 -19.03 3.11
CA ALA A 259 16.68 -18.15 4.26
C ALA A 259 18.09 -17.64 4.63
N GLY A 260 18.33 -16.33 4.52
CA GLY A 260 19.45 -15.67 5.21
C GLY A 260 20.43 -14.80 4.42
N SER A 261 20.29 -14.55 3.11
CA SER A 261 21.22 -13.63 2.42
C SER A 261 20.86 -12.16 2.64
N ARG A 262 21.63 -11.49 3.50
CA ARG A 262 21.72 -10.02 3.54
C ARG A 262 22.38 -9.56 2.23
N PHE A 263 21.70 -8.69 1.48
CA PHE A 263 22.29 -8.03 0.32
C PHE A 263 23.47 -7.16 0.77
N GLY A 264 24.68 -7.57 0.38
CA GLY A 264 25.93 -6.86 0.57
C GLY A 264 26.84 -7.19 -0.61
N GLY A 265 27.45 -6.17 -1.19
CA GLY A 265 28.01 -6.15 -2.54
C GLY A 265 29.08 -7.20 -2.87
N GLY A 266 29.23 -7.45 -4.17
CA GLY A 266 30.42 -8.12 -4.73
C GLY A 266 30.17 -8.97 -5.97
N SER A 267 30.57 -8.43 -7.13
CA SER A 267 31.02 -9.12 -8.36
C SER A 267 30.22 -10.31 -8.94
N ASN A 268 29.72 -10.15 -10.17
CA ASN A 268 29.62 -11.13 -11.29
C ASN A 268 29.23 -12.62 -11.05
N ALA A 269 28.68 -13.00 -9.89
CA ALA A 269 28.49 -14.41 -9.51
C ALA A 269 27.07 -14.83 -9.10
N ASP A 270 26.03 -14.03 -9.31
CA ASP A 270 24.62 -14.45 -9.08
C ASP A 270 23.95 -15.08 -10.32
N LYS A 271 24.74 -15.72 -11.18
CA LYS A 271 24.23 -16.55 -12.30
C LYS A 271 23.74 -17.90 -11.79
N ALA A 272 22.65 -17.96 -11.03
CA ALA A 272 21.91 -19.22 -10.82
C ALA A 272 20.56 -19.02 -10.11
N PHE A 273 19.53 -18.48 -10.76
CA PHE A 273 18.18 -18.55 -10.18
C PHE A 273 17.09 -18.86 -11.22
N CYS A 274 16.98 -20.17 -11.51
CA CYS A 274 15.81 -20.93 -11.95
C CYS A 274 16.30 -22.17 -12.72
N ARG A 275 16.59 -23.28 -12.03
CA ARG A 275 16.81 -24.57 -12.73
C ARG A 275 15.47 -25.29 -12.90
N ARG A 276 15.29 -25.91 -14.07
CA ARG A 276 14.13 -26.75 -14.41
C ARG A 276 13.97 -27.87 -13.37
N ALA A 277 12.74 -28.09 -12.91
CA ALA A 277 12.30 -29.40 -12.46
C ALA A 277 11.84 -30.22 -13.67
#